data_AF-A0A117JTH4-F1
#
_entry.id   AF-A0A117JTH4-F1
#
_cell.length_a   1.000
_cell.length_b   1.000
_cell.length_c   1.000
_cell.angle_alpha   90.00
_cell.angle_beta   90.00
_cell.angle_gamma   90.00
#
_symmetry.space_group_name_H-M   'P 1'
#
loop_
_entity.id
_entity.type
_entity.pdbx_description
1 polymer ?
#
loop_
_entity_poly.entity_id
_entity_poly.type
_entity_poly.pdbx_seq_one_letter_code
_entity_poly.pdbx_strand_id
1 'polypeptide(L)' 'MEKISLTALAREQLELARSHNSGRSAHTVYGGHEHSLRQTLIALAGGNKLDEHEAPEEATLYVVSGRVRLGDGTSHWEG' A
#
# COMPACT_ATOMS: atom_id res chain seq x y z
N MET A 1 -14.30 17.85 -0.80
CA MET A 1 -13.17 16.89 -0.85
C MET A 1 -12.37 17.07 0.43
N GLU A 2 -12.32 16.03 1.26
CA GLU A 2 -11.48 16.07 2.45
C GLU A 2 -10.01 16.10 2.05
N LYS A 3 -9.22 16.94 2.73
CA LYS A 3 -7.79 17.05 2.47
C LYS A 3 -7.08 16.11 3.43
N ILE A 4 -6.45 15.07 2.89
CA ILE A 4 -5.68 14.09 3.67
C ILE A 4 -4.20 14.32 3.39
N SER A 5 -3.39 14.44 4.45
CA SER A 5 -1.94 14.43 4.31
C SER A 5 -1.47 12.98 4.15
N LEU A 6 -1.13 12.59 2.92
CA LEU A 6 -0.62 11.24 2.62
C LEU A 6 0.64 10.90 3.44
N THR A 7 1.50 11.87 3.70
CA THR A 7 2.72 11.63 4.48
C THR A 7 2.45 11.46 5.98
N ALA A 8 1.41 12.09 6.52
CA ALA A 8 0.99 11.87 7.91
C ALA A 8 0.33 10.50 8.04
N LEU A 9 -0.61 10.18 7.14
CA LEU A 9 -1.29 8.89 7.10
C LEU A 9 -0.30 7.73 6.89
N ALA A 10 0.72 7.91 6.03
CA ALA A 10 1.76 6.90 5.84
C ALA A 10 2.53 6.58 7.13
N ARG A 11 2.84 7.59 7.96
CA ARG A 11 3.53 7.39 9.25
C ARG A 11 2.65 6.60 10.22
N GLU A 12 1.39 7.00 10.37
CA GLU A 12 0.41 6.32 11.22
C GLU A 12 0.22 4.85 10.81
N GLN A 13 -0.01 4.61 9.51
CA GLN A 13 -0.22 3.25 9.01
C GLN A 13 1.05 2.40 9.11
N LEU A 14 2.25 2.98 9.02
CA LEU A 14 3.51 2.27 9.29
C LEU A 14 3.70 1.91 10.77
N GLU A 15 3.27 2.76 11.69
CA GLU A 15 3.27 2.43 13.12
C GLU A 15 2.33 1.26 13.42
N LEU A 16 1.12 1.27 12.84
CA LEU A 16 0.18 0.15 12.92
C LEU A 16 0.75 -1.14 12.29
N ALA A 17 1.35 -1.04 11.10
CA ALA A 17 1.96 -2.18 10.44
C ALA A 17 3.07 -2.81 11.29
N ARG A 18 3.83 -2.02 12.05
CA ARG A 18 4.88 -2.51 12.95
C ARG A 18 4.34 -3.18 14.21
N SER A 19 3.14 -2.83 14.66
CA SER A 19 2.53 -3.42 15.87
C SER A 19 1.70 -4.66 15.57
N HIS A 20 1.22 -4.84 14.34
CA HIS A 20 0.42 -5.98 13.93
C HIS A 20 1.28 -7.21 13.57
N ASN A 21 0.81 -8.40 13.94
CA ASN A 21 1.47 -9.67 13.59
C ASN A 21 1.61 -9.91 12.08
N SER A 22 0.74 -9.32 11.27
CA SER A 22 0.80 -9.42 9.81
C SER A 22 1.89 -8.54 9.19
N GLY A 23 2.47 -7.61 9.97
CA GLY A 23 3.45 -6.66 9.49
C GLY A 23 2.92 -5.67 8.45
N ARG A 24 1.59 -5.51 8.34
CA ARG A 24 0.94 -4.67 7.32
C ARG A 24 -0.30 -3.95 7.84
N SER A 25 -0.57 -2.78 7.27
CA SER A 25 -1.79 -2.01 7.46
C SER A 25 -2.19 -1.32 6.15
N ALA A 26 -3.46 -0.94 5.99
CA ALA A 26 -3.94 -0.26 4.80
C ALA A 26 -5.09 0.71 5.11
N HIS A 27 -5.19 1.76 4.30
CA HIS A 27 -6.25 2.76 4.38
C HIS A 27 -6.66 3.23 2.99
N THR A 28 -7.95 3.18 2.66
CA THR A 28 -8.47 3.69 1.39
C THR A 28 -8.65 5.20 1.48
N VAL A 29 -7.86 5.94 0.71
CA VAL A 29 -7.83 7.42 0.70
C VAL A 29 -8.90 7.99 -0.25
N TYR A 30 -9.18 7.27 -1.34
CA TYR A 30 -10.21 7.63 -2.30
C TYR A 30 -10.83 6.37 -2.90
N GLY A 31 -12.13 6.46 -3.19
CA GLY A 31 -12.91 5.38 -3.78
C GLY A 31 -13.69 4.55 -2.74
N GLY A 32 -14.14 3.37 -3.17
CA GLY A 32 -15.04 2.49 -2.43
C GLY A 32 -15.64 1.45 -3.38
N HIS A 33 -16.58 0.62 -2.91
CA HIS A 33 -17.23 -0.39 -3.75
C HIS A 33 -17.94 0.20 -4.99
N GLU A 34 -18.32 1.47 -4.94
CA GLU A 34 -19.05 2.16 -6.02
C GLU A 34 -18.14 2.92 -7.00
N HIS A 35 -16.83 2.91 -6.80
CA HIS A 35 -15.88 3.69 -7.62
C HIS A 35 -14.99 2.79 -8.46
N SER A 36 -14.82 3.14 -9.73
CA SER A 36 -13.88 2.47 -10.65
C SER A 36 -12.42 2.69 -10.24
N LEU A 37 -12.08 3.89 -9.76
CA LEU A 37 -10.76 4.20 -9.25
C LEU A 37 -10.73 4.09 -7.72
N ARG A 38 -9.83 3.25 -7.21
CA ARG A 38 -9.51 3.16 -5.79
C ARG A 38 -8.06 3.58 -5.54
N GLN A 39 -7.86 4.43 -4.56
CA GLN A 39 -6.54 4.79 -4.06
C GLN A 39 -6.42 4.27 -2.63
N THR A 40 -5.57 3.27 -2.44
CA THR A 40 -5.32 2.67 -1.13
C THR A 40 -3.87 2.91 -0.75
N LEU A 41 -3.66 3.51 0.42
CA LEU A 41 -2.35 3.56 1.06
C LEU A 41 -2.10 2.22 1.73
N ILE A 42 -0.97 1.61 1.41
CA ILE A 42 -0.53 0.33 1.97
C ILE A 42 0.77 0.58 2.73
N ALA A 43 0.83 0.13 3.98
CA ALA A 43 1.99 0.18 4.82
C ALA A 43 2.50 -1.23 5.10
N LEU A 44 3.80 -1.44 4.88
CA LEU A 44 4.50 -2.70 5.14
C LEU A 44 5.65 -2.43 6.10
N ALA A 45 5.71 -3.16 7.21
CA ALA A 45 6.89 -3.23 8.04
C ALA A 45 8.01 -3.98 7.30
N GLY A 46 9.28 -3.61 7.55
CA GLY A 46 10.42 -4.20 6.85
C GLY A 46 10.43 -5.73 6.90
N GLY A 47 10.69 -6.37 5.76
CA GLY A 47 10.67 -7.83 5.61
C GLY A 47 9.30 -8.46 5.38
N ASN A 48 8.21 -7.68 5.42
CA ASN A 48 6.86 -8.17 5.15
C ASN A 48 6.46 -7.97 3.69
N LYS A 49 5.45 -8.72 3.26
CA LYS A 49 4.92 -8.71 1.90
C LYS A 49 3.39 -8.76 1.91
N LEU A 50 2.80 -8.41 0.77
CA LEU A 50 1.43 -8.80 0.49
C LEU A 50 1.41 -10.26 0.01
N ASP A 51 0.29 -10.92 0.26
CA ASP A 51 0.07 -12.26 -0.29
C ASP A 51 -0.13 -12.16 -1.80
N GLU A 52 0.11 -13.25 -2.51
CA GLU A 52 -0.18 -13.32 -3.94
C GLU A 52 -1.70 -13.13 -4.15
N HIS A 53 -2.05 -12.22 -5.04
CA HIS A 53 -3.42 -11.90 -5.40
C HIS A 53 -3.47 -11.46 -6.86
N GLU A 54 -4.63 -11.61 -7.48
CA GLU A 54 -4.87 -11.03 -8.80
C GLU A 54 -4.74 -9.51 -8.73
N ALA A 55 -3.83 -8.96 -9.52
CA ALA A 55 -3.71 -7.53 -9.71
C ALA A 55 -4.88 -7.04 -10.60
N PRO A 56 -5.34 -5.79 -10.40
CA PRO A 56 -6.26 -5.18 -11.35
C PRO A 56 -5.61 -5.06 -12.74
N GLU A 57 -6.43 -4.90 -13.78
CA GLU A 57 -5.96 -4.75 -15.17
C GLU A 57 -4.93 -3.62 -15.31
N GLU A 58 -5.17 -2.50 -14.64
CA GLU A 58 -4.25 -1.36 -14.57
C GLU A 58 -4.12 -0.88 -13.12
N ALA A 59 -2.87 -0.64 -12.69
CA ALA A 59 -2.57 -0.03 -11.40
C ALA A 59 -1.35 0.88 -11.50
N THR A 60 -1.33 1.89 -10.63
CA THR A 60 -0.16 2.75 -10.41
C THR A 60 0.28 2.62 -8.96
N LEU A 61 1.57 2.40 -8.74
CA LEU A 61 2.18 2.41 -7.42
C LEU A 61 3.01 3.68 -7.26
N TYR A 62 2.83 4.36 -6.14
CA TYR A 62 3.60 5.54 -5.77
C TYR A 62 4.21 5.34 -4.38
N VAL A 63 5.55 5.32 -4.32
CA VAL A 63 6.27 5.14 -3.07
C VAL A 63 6.28 6.45 -2.30
N VAL A 64 5.49 6.51 -1.23
CA VAL A 64 5.41 7.69 -0.36
C VAL A 64 6.64 7.78 0.56
N SER A 65 7.15 6.63 1.03
CA SER A 65 8.32 6.56 1.91
C SER A 65 8.93 5.15 1.90
N GLY A 66 10.26 5.08 2.05
CA GLY A 66 10.99 3.83 2.13
C GLY A 66 11.33 3.26 0.76
N ARG A 67 11.44 1.93 0.69
CA ARG A 67 11.63 1.17 -0.53
C ARG A 67 10.74 -0.05 -0.53
N VAL A 68 10.23 -0.40 -1.70
CA VAL A 68 9.42 -1.59 -1.92
C VAL A 68 9.98 -2.40 -3.08
N ARG A 69 9.78 -3.72 -3.01
CA ARG A 69 10.03 -4.61 -4.13
C ARG A 69 8.68 -5.07 -4.67
N LEU A 70 8.39 -4.72 -5.92
CA LEU A 70 7.26 -5.23 -6.67
C LEU A 70 7.73 -6.44 -7.46
N GLY A 71 6.92 -7.48 -7.58
CA GLY A 71 7.25 -8.59 -8.46
C GLY A 71 6.05 -9.45 -8.76
N ASP A 72 6.14 -10.13 -9.89
CA ASP A 72 5.41 -11.36 -10.14
C ASP A 72 6.31 -12.55 -9.74
N GLY A 73 5.81 -13.79 -9.75
CA GLY A 73 6.59 -14.97 -9.33
C GLY A 73 7.91 -15.19 -10.09
N THR A 74 8.18 -14.43 -11.16
CA THR A 74 9.35 -14.56 -12.03
C THR A 74 10.21 -13.30 -12.16
N SER A 75 9.61 -12.12 -12.02
CA SER A 75 10.22 -10.82 -12.28
C SER A 75 10.05 -9.89 -11.09
N HIS A 76 11.00 -8.99 -10.85
CA HIS A 76 10.88 -8.00 -9.78
C HIS A 76 11.52 -6.65 -10.15
N TRP A 77 11.02 -5.61 -9.50
CA TRP A 77 11.42 -4.22 -9.60
C TRP A 77 11.53 -3.63 -8.20
N GLU A 78 12.47 -2.71 -7.99
CA GLU A 78 12.65 -2.00 -6.72
C GLU A 78 12.46 -0.49 -6.92
N GLY A 79 11.85 0.17 -5.94
CA GLY A 79 11.59 1.61 -5.95
C GLY A 79 11.32 2.18 -4.57
#